data_AF-A0A6G5ZVS7-F1
#
_entry.id   AF-A0A6G5ZVS7-F1
#
_cell.length_a   1.000
_cell.length_b   1.000
_cell.length_c   1.000
_cell.angle_alpha   90.00
_cell.angle_beta   90.00
_cell.angle_gamma   90.00
#
_symmetry.space_group_name_H-M   'P 1'
#
loop_
_entity.id
_entity.type
_entity.pdbx_description
1 polymer ?
#
loop_
_entity_poly.entity_id
_entity_poly.type
_entity_poly.pdbx_seq_one_letter_code
_entity_poly.pdbx_strand_id
1 'polypeptide(L)'
;GSCLRNSPKPSDIFTEPMCGNNIVDRNEECDCGTPKECTNPCCDAASCKLTRGSACAEGLCCEKCQFKVAGVECRPKSDICDLPEYCNGTFSDCPEDVYVMDGYPCNNMKDYCYSGICENYDSQCESLFGKGAKKGPNVCFETANSKGDRFGNCGMKGANFVKCSQANSLCGKIHCTSFKQENL
;
A
#
# COMPACT_ATOMS: atom_id res chain seq x y z
N GLY A 1 1.87 3.72 4.38
CA GLY A 1 1.77 3.89 2.93
C GLY A 1 2.27 2.63 2.26
N SER A 2 1.43 1.94 1.50
CA SER A 2 1.76 0.65 0.87
C SER A 2 2.22 0.78 -0.59
N CYS A 3 2.05 1.94 -1.22
CA CYS A 3 2.36 2.17 -2.64
C CYS A 3 3.84 2.11 -3.00
N LEU A 4 4.75 2.18 -2.03
CA LEU A 4 6.20 2.13 -2.24
C LEU A 4 6.79 0.75 -1.92
N ARG A 5 5.95 -0.28 -1.75
CA ARG A 5 6.41 -1.64 -1.44
C ARG A 5 6.82 -2.45 -2.67
N ASN A 6 6.33 -2.07 -3.85
CA ASN A 6 6.62 -2.77 -5.10
C ASN A 6 7.53 -1.91 -5.97
N SER A 7 8.63 -2.49 -6.43
CA SER A 7 9.48 -1.85 -7.43
C SER A 7 8.72 -1.74 -8.76
N PRO A 8 8.79 -0.60 -9.48
CA PRO A 8 8.21 -0.50 -10.80
C PRO A 8 8.86 -1.49 -11.75
N LYS A 9 8.11 -1.99 -12.72
CA LYS A 9 8.68 -2.86 -13.76
C LYS A 9 9.66 -2.03 -14.59
N PRO A 10 10.77 -2.60 -15.10
CA PRO A 10 11.69 -1.89 -15.99
C PRO A 10 11.02 -1.31 -17.25
N SER A 11 9.86 -1.85 -17.66
CA SER A 11 9.04 -1.30 -18.74
C SER A 11 8.43 0.06 -18.42
N ASP A 12 8.22 0.36 -17.14
CA ASP A 12 7.45 1.52 -16.67
C ASP A 12 8.36 2.70 -16.28
N ILE A 13 9.67 2.51 -16.42
CA ILE A 13 10.70 3.52 -16.18
C ILE A 13 10.94 4.31 -17.47
N PHE A 14 10.76 5.63 -17.39
CA PHE A 14 10.87 6.56 -18.53
C PHE A 14 12.23 7.27 -18.63
N THR A 15 13.13 7.02 -17.68
CA THR A 15 14.49 7.58 -17.70
C THR A 15 15.41 6.78 -18.61
N GLU A 16 16.50 7.40 -19.05
CA GLU A 16 17.55 6.66 -19.77
C GLU A 16 18.18 5.61 -18.85
N PRO A 17 18.34 4.35 -19.31
CA PRO A 17 18.99 3.30 -18.54
C PRO A 17 20.38 3.71 -18.06
N MET A 18 20.66 3.56 -16.78
CA MET A 18 21.95 3.94 -16.21
C MET A 18 22.41 2.95 -15.15
N CYS A 19 23.39 2.13 -15.52
CA CYS A 19 24.03 1.21 -14.58
C CYS A 19 24.72 1.95 -13.43
N GLY A 20 24.36 1.57 -12.21
CA GLY A 20 24.88 2.08 -10.95
C GLY A 20 23.98 3.15 -10.31
N ASN A 21 22.72 3.28 -10.74
CA ASN A 21 21.74 4.22 -10.19
C ASN A 21 20.83 3.61 -9.11
N ASN A 22 21.02 2.32 -8.76
CA ASN A 22 20.19 1.51 -7.85
C ASN A 22 18.77 1.21 -8.36
N ILE A 23 18.56 1.27 -9.67
CA ILE A 23 17.28 0.98 -10.31
C ILE A 23 17.57 0.01 -11.45
N VAL A 24 16.97 -1.17 -11.42
CA VAL A 24 17.13 -2.13 -12.52
C VAL A 24 16.41 -1.61 -13.76
N ASP A 25 17.19 -1.05 -14.67
CA ASP A 25 16.70 -0.47 -15.92
C ASP A 25 16.53 -1.54 -17.02
N ARG A 26 15.97 -1.13 -18.15
CA ARG A 26 15.87 -2.01 -19.32
C ARG A 26 17.26 -2.48 -19.76
N ASN A 27 17.43 -3.80 -19.87
CA ASN A 27 18.66 -4.52 -20.24
C ASN A 27 19.67 -4.79 -19.10
N GLU A 28 19.36 -4.37 -17.88
CA GLU A 28 20.12 -4.72 -16.68
C GLU A 28 19.51 -5.96 -16.02
N GLU A 29 20.34 -6.74 -15.33
CA GLU A 29 19.88 -7.91 -14.57
C GLU A 29 19.89 -7.66 -13.06
N CYS A 30 20.59 -6.60 -12.63
CA CYS A 30 20.72 -6.13 -11.25
C CYS A 30 21.36 -4.73 -11.26
N ASP A 31 21.13 -3.93 -10.21
CA ASP A 31 21.82 -2.66 -10.01
C ASP A 31 21.99 -2.39 -8.51
N CYS A 32 23.20 -2.60 -8.00
CA CYS A 32 23.57 -2.38 -6.61
C CYS A 32 24.34 -1.07 -6.37
N GLY A 33 24.21 -0.10 -7.28
CA GLY A 33 24.94 1.16 -7.26
C GLY A 33 26.33 1.07 -7.88
N THR A 34 27.18 2.07 -7.59
CA THR A 34 28.52 2.15 -8.19
C THR A 34 29.44 1.02 -7.69
N PRO A 35 30.53 0.67 -8.42
CA PRO A 35 31.48 -0.37 -7.97
C PRO A 35 32.12 -0.12 -6.61
N LYS A 36 32.12 1.13 -6.12
CA LYS A 36 32.64 1.50 -4.81
C LYS A 36 31.64 1.24 -3.68
N GLU A 37 30.34 1.29 -3.99
CA GLU A 37 29.23 1.21 -3.03
C GLU A 37 28.61 -0.19 -2.99
N CYS A 38 28.62 -0.90 -4.11
CA CYS A 38 28.01 -2.21 -4.22
C CYS A 38 28.65 -3.22 -3.27
N THR A 39 27.82 -3.83 -2.43
CA THR A 39 28.19 -4.92 -1.52
C THR A 39 27.52 -6.24 -1.90
N ASN A 40 26.69 -6.24 -2.96
CA ASN A 40 25.93 -7.40 -3.39
C ASN A 40 26.82 -8.37 -4.18
N PRO A 41 27.15 -9.57 -3.67
CA PRO A 41 28.03 -10.51 -4.37
C PRO A 41 27.39 -11.13 -5.62
N CYS A 42 26.08 -10.97 -5.77
CA CYS A 42 25.31 -11.52 -6.88
C CYS A 42 25.31 -10.61 -8.12
N CYS A 43 25.75 -9.36 -7.98
CA CYS A 43 25.70 -8.34 -9.03
C CYS A 43 27.10 -7.80 -9.34
N ASP A 44 27.46 -7.79 -10.62
CA ASP A 44 28.65 -7.07 -11.10
C ASP A 44 28.30 -5.60 -11.33
N ALA A 45 28.69 -4.75 -10.38
CA ALA A 45 28.37 -3.32 -10.37
C ALA A 45 28.94 -2.52 -11.56
N ALA A 46 29.92 -3.05 -12.28
CA ALA A 46 30.49 -2.39 -13.45
C ALA A 46 29.67 -2.64 -14.72
N SER A 47 28.98 -3.77 -14.80
CA SER A 47 28.21 -4.20 -15.98
C SER A 47 26.70 -4.30 -15.75
N CYS A 48 26.23 -4.22 -14.50
CA CYS A 48 24.84 -4.44 -14.10
C CYS A 48 24.29 -5.80 -14.60
N LYS A 49 25.16 -6.81 -14.48
CA LYS A 49 24.89 -8.21 -14.83
C LYS A 49 25.05 -9.11 -13.61
N LEU A 50 24.32 -10.22 -13.62
CA LEU A 50 24.47 -11.21 -12.57
C LEU A 50 25.86 -11.85 -12.63
N THR A 51 26.45 -12.07 -11.45
CA THR A 51 27.72 -12.81 -11.35
C THR A 51 27.50 -14.27 -11.73
N ARG A 52 28.59 -14.95 -12.15
CA ARG A 52 28.51 -16.35 -12.60
C ARG A 52 27.92 -17.25 -11.50
N GLY A 53 26.83 -17.93 -11.84
CA GLY A 53 26.13 -18.85 -10.94
C GLY A 53 24.99 -18.21 -10.14
N SER A 54 24.81 -16.90 -10.23
CA SER A 54 23.68 -16.18 -9.65
C SER A 54 22.45 -16.27 -10.54
N ALA A 55 21.30 -16.56 -9.95
CA ALA A 55 19.99 -16.52 -10.61
C ALA A 55 19.24 -15.21 -10.31
N CYS A 56 19.59 -14.53 -9.23
CA CYS A 56 19.05 -13.24 -8.83
C CYS A 56 20.06 -12.46 -7.99
N ALA A 57 19.82 -11.16 -7.82
CA ALA A 57 20.59 -10.32 -6.91
C ALA A 57 19.72 -9.59 -5.88
N GLU A 58 18.48 -9.25 -6.24
CA GLU A 58 17.57 -8.41 -5.45
C GLU A 58 16.15 -8.97 -5.48
N GLY A 59 15.26 -8.39 -4.68
CA GLY A 59 13.86 -8.82 -4.57
C GLY A 59 13.60 -9.73 -3.37
N LEU A 60 12.36 -9.71 -2.87
CA LEU A 60 11.94 -10.43 -1.64
C LEU A 60 12.02 -11.96 -1.77
N CYS A 61 12.04 -12.46 -3.00
CA CYS A 61 12.19 -13.87 -3.36
C CYS A 61 13.60 -14.25 -3.80
N CYS A 62 14.60 -13.39 -3.58
CA CYS A 62 16.01 -13.74 -3.74
C CYS A 62 16.66 -14.08 -2.39
N GLU A 63 17.38 -15.19 -2.33
CA GLU A 63 18.19 -15.58 -1.17
C GLU A 63 19.50 -16.20 -1.64
N LYS A 64 20.63 -15.68 -1.16
CA LYS A 64 21.98 -16.17 -1.50
C LYS A 64 22.19 -16.33 -3.01
N CYS A 65 21.79 -15.30 -3.76
CA CYS A 65 21.85 -15.24 -5.22
C CYS A 65 20.99 -16.27 -5.97
N GLN A 66 20.07 -16.96 -5.28
CA GLN A 66 19.16 -17.96 -5.87
C GLN A 66 17.71 -17.59 -5.59
N PHE A 67 16.80 -18.04 -6.46
CA PHE A 67 15.37 -17.92 -6.17
C PHE A 67 15.01 -18.76 -4.95
N LYS A 68 14.26 -18.16 -4.03
CA LYS A 68 13.63 -18.89 -2.93
C LYS A 68 12.70 -19.94 -3.51
N VAL A 69 12.63 -21.10 -2.86
CA VAL A 69 11.75 -22.20 -3.31
C VAL A 69 10.28 -21.78 -3.34
N ALA A 70 9.50 -22.41 -4.21
CA ALA A 70 8.08 -22.15 -4.33
C ALA A 70 7.36 -22.36 -2.99
N GLY A 71 6.48 -21.43 -2.61
CA GLY A 71 5.70 -21.47 -1.38
C GLY A 71 6.36 -20.80 -0.17
N VAL A 72 7.54 -20.18 -0.31
CA VAL A 72 8.09 -19.31 0.75
C VAL A 72 7.32 -17.99 0.78
N GLU A 73 6.76 -17.62 1.93
CA GLU A 73 6.06 -16.33 2.11
C GLU A 73 7.03 -15.16 1.91
N CYS A 74 6.68 -14.24 1.01
CA CYS A 74 7.46 -13.03 0.74
C CYS A 74 6.77 -11.76 1.23
N ARG A 75 5.43 -11.77 1.36
CA ARG A 75 4.67 -10.70 2.01
C ARG A 75 3.62 -11.31 2.94
N PRO A 76 3.65 -11.00 4.24
CA PRO A 76 2.59 -11.39 5.15
C PRO A 76 1.37 -10.51 4.95
N LYS A 77 0.19 -11.08 5.20
CA LYS A 77 -1.04 -10.29 5.26
C LYS A 77 -0.98 -9.26 6.41
N SER A 78 -1.51 -8.08 6.16
CA SER A 78 -1.57 -6.96 7.11
C SER A 78 -2.92 -6.82 7.82
N ASP A 79 -3.99 -7.37 7.23
CA ASP A 79 -5.35 -7.33 7.74
C ASP A 79 -6.08 -8.66 7.45
N ILE A 80 -7.30 -8.83 7.98
CA ILE A 80 -8.17 -9.96 7.62
C ILE A 80 -8.64 -9.90 6.15
N CYS A 81 -8.69 -8.69 5.59
CA CYS A 81 -9.04 -8.44 4.19
C CYS A 81 -7.83 -8.52 3.23
N ASP A 82 -6.64 -8.84 3.72
CA ASP A 82 -5.41 -8.91 2.95
C ASP A 82 -4.98 -10.39 2.77
N LEU A 83 -4.39 -10.73 1.63
CA LEU A 83 -3.88 -12.08 1.35
C LEU A 83 -2.36 -12.09 1.47
N PRO A 84 -1.73 -13.17 1.94
CA PRO A 84 -0.27 -13.30 1.87
C PRO A 84 0.18 -13.73 0.46
N GLU A 85 1.36 -13.27 0.03
CA GLU A 85 2.00 -13.73 -1.21
C GLU A 85 3.23 -14.60 -0.94
N TYR A 86 3.45 -15.49 -1.90
CA TYR A 86 4.47 -16.51 -1.84
C TYR A 86 5.32 -16.49 -3.10
N CYS A 87 6.61 -16.75 -2.93
CA CYS A 87 7.54 -16.95 -4.03
C CYS A 87 7.10 -18.14 -4.89
N ASN A 88 7.25 -18.02 -6.21
CA ASN A 88 6.90 -19.09 -7.16
C ASN A 88 8.09 -20.01 -7.50
N GLY A 89 9.30 -19.68 -7.04
CA GLY A 89 10.50 -20.48 -7.31
C GLY A 89 11.24 -20.14 -8.61
N THR A 90 10.73 -19.20 -9.40
CA THR A 90 11.28 -18.89 -10.73
C THR A 90 11.59 -17.41 -10.95
N PHE A 91 11.15 -16.53 -10.05
CA PHE A 91 11.41 -15.09 -10.08
C PHE A 91 11.87 -14.59 -8.71
N SER A 92 12.61 -13.47 -8.71
CA SER A 92 13.18 -12.87 -7.52
C SER A 92 12.28 -11.87 -6.82
N ASP A 93 11.30 -11.31 -7.53
CA ASP A 93 10.30 -10.42 -6.96
C ASP A 93 9.16 -11.21 -6.31
N CYS A 94 8.60 -10.63 -5.25
CA CYS A 94 7.33 -11.11 -4.72
C CYS A 94 6.22 -10.80 -5.73
N PRO A 95 5.22 -11.68 -5.91
CA PRO A 95 4.05 -11.36 -6.72
C PRO A 95 3.36 -10.05 -6.31
N GLU A 96 2.53 -9.51 -7.21
CA GLU A 96 1.74 -8.30 -6.93
C GLU A 96 0.85 -8.51 -5.70
N ASP A 97 0.74 -7.47 -4.88
CA ASP A 97 -0.09 -7.41 -3.67
C ASP A 97 -1.56 -7.61 -4.04
N VAL A 98 -2.15 -8.71 -3.58
CA VAL A 98 -3.55 -9.05 -3.78
C VAL A 98 -4.29 -9.10 -2.45
N TYR A 99 -5.59 -8.84 -2.51
CA TYR A 99 -6.42 -8.78 -1.33
C TYR A 99 -7.76 -9.48 -1.52
N VAL A 100 -8.45 -9.73 -0.41
CA VAL A 100 -9.80 -10.30 -0.39
C VAL A 100 -10.74 -9.34 -1.13
N MET A 101 -11.53 -9.89 -2.05
CA MET A 101 -12.46 -9.12 -2.90
C MET A 101 -13.25 -8.05 -2.12
N ASP A 102 -13.32 -6.86 -2.70
CA ASP A 102 -14.11 -5.76 -2.16
C ASP A 102 -15.57 -6.17 -1.94
N GLY A 103 -16.13 -5.79 -0.79
CA GLY A 103 -17.49 -6.17 -0.37
C GLY A 103 -17.56 -7.52 0.35
N TYR A 104 -16.44 -8.23 0.55
CA TYR A 104 -16.43 -9.43 1.39
C TYR A 104 -16.66 -9.07 2.87
N PRO A 105 -17.58 -9.74 3.59
CA PRO A 105 -17.89 -9.39 4.97
C PRO A 105 -16.71 -9.64 5.91
N CYS A 106 -16.43 -8.66 6.76
CA CYS A 106 -15.40 -8.72 7.80
C CYS A 106 -15.95 -8.18 9.13
N ASN A 107 -15.15 -8.23 10.20
CA ASN A 107 -15.57 -7.83 11.55
C ASN A 107 -16.92 -8.45 12.00
N ASN A 108 -17.04 -9.78 11.89
CA ASN A 108 -18.28 -10.51 12.21
C ASN A 108 -19.52 -10.03 11.41
N MET A 109 -19.35 -9.79 10.10
CA MET A 109 -20.40 -9.34 9.17
C MET A 109 -20.95 -7.93 9.45
N LYS A 110 -20.18 -7.09 10.15
CA LYS A 110 -20.58 -5.69 10.43
C LYS A 110 -20.00 -4.71 9.43
N ASP A 111 -18.85 -5.06 8.85
CA ASP A 111 -18.11 -4.24 7.91
C ASP A 111 -17.75 -5.08 6.68
N TYR A 112 -17.14 -4.45 5.69
CA TYR A 112 -16.77 -5.09 4.44
C TYR A 112 -15.35 -4.73 4.04
N CYS A 113 -14.65 -5.69 3.45
CA CYS A 113 -13.33 -5.46 2.87
C CYS A 113 -13.41 -4.42 1.77
N TYR A 114 -12.47 -3.49 1.78
CA TYR A 114 -12.26 -2.54 0.69
C TYR A 114 -10.77 -2.24 0.56
N SER A 115 -10.20 -2.48 -0.63
CA SER A 115 -8.78 -2.26 -0.90
C SER A 115 -7.84 -2.92 0.12
N GLY A 116 -8.17 -4.14 0.53
CA GLY A 116 -7.38 -4.97 1.45
C GLY A 116 -7.50 -4.64 2.93
N ILE A 117 -8.40 -3.73 3.32
CA ILE A 117 -8.59 -3.35 4.72
C ILE A 117 -10.06 -3.57 5.12
N CYS A 118 -10.28 -4.16 6.29
CA CYS A 118 -11.57 -4.15 6.97
C CYS A 118 -11.80 -2.78 7.63
N GLU A 119 -12.15 -1.77 6.84
CA GLU A 119 -12.37 -0.41 7.36
C GLU A 119 -13.70 -0.27 8.10
N ASN A 120 -13.67 0.47 9.21
CA ASN A 120 -14.86 0.89 9.93
C ASN A 120 -14.65 2.32 10.46
N TYR A 121 -15.73 2.97 10.90
CA TYR A 121 -15.65 4.35 11.36
C TYR A 121 -14.74 4.54 12.58
N ASP A 122 -14.69 3.58 13.50
CA ASP A 122 -13.86 3.69 14.70
C ASP A 122 -12.38 3.63 14.33
N SER A 123 -11.96 2.70 13.46
CA SER A 123 -10.57 2.60 13.01
C SER A 123 -10.12 3.83 12.21
N GLN A 124 -11.00 4.38 11.37
CA GLN A 124 -10.72 5.66 10.69
C GLN A 124 -10.59 6.82 11.68
N CYS A 125 -11.45 6.89 12.70
CA CYS A 125 -11.36 7.90 13.74
C CYS A 125 -10.05 7.78 14.55
N GLU A 126 -9.66 6.57 14.95
CA GLU A 126 -8.41 6.35 15.67
C GLU A 126 -7.17 6.69 14.82
N SER A 127 -7.19 6.38 13.53
CA SER A 127 -6.10 6.74 12.62
C SER A 127 -5.95 8.24 12.43
N LEU A 128 -7.05 9.00 12.49
CA LEU A 128 -7.05 10.46 12.27
C LEU A 128 -6.81 11.26 13.55
N PHE A 129 -7.40 10.83 14.66
CA PHE A 129 -7.45 11.61 15.91
C PHE A 129 -6.72 10.93 17.09
N GLY A 130 -6.20 9.72 16.87
CA GLY A 130 -5.46 8.94 17.86
C GLY A 130 -6.32 7.92 18.60
N LYS A 131 -5.63 7.03 19.32
CA LYS A 131 -6.24 5.90 20.03
C LYS A 131 -7.36 6.34 20.97
N GLY A 132 -8.50 5.66 20.90
CA GLY A 132 -9.70 5.95 21.69
C GLY A 132 -10.68 6.93 21.05
N ALA A 133 -10.36 7.49 19.88
CA ALA A 133 -11.34 8.19 19.05
C ALA A 133 -12.34 7.19 18.46
N LYS A 134 -13.61 7.59 18.39
CA LYS A 134 -14.70 6.72 17.93
C LYS A 134 -15.66 7.44 17.01
N LYS A 135 -16.42 6.69 16.23
CA LYS A 135 -17.53 7.21 15.43
C LYS A 135 -18.46 8.08 16.27
N GLY A 136 -18.77 9.28 15.78
CA GLY A 136 -19.78 10.13 16.38
C GLY A 136 -21.21 9.66 16.13
N PRO A 137 -22.20 10.22 16.83
CA PRO A 137 -23.61 9.96 16.57
C PRO A 137 -23.99 10.28 15.12
N ASN A 138 -24.89 9.48 14.52
CA ASN A 138 -25.33 9.68 13.13
C ASN A 138 -25.85 11.09 12.86
N VAL A 139 -26.51 11.74 13.85
CA VAL A 139 -27.00 13.12 13.72
C VAL A 139 -25.90 14.12 13.37
N CYS A 140 -24.66 13.90 13.81
CA CYS A 140 -23.52 14.75 13.45
C CYS A 140 -23.24 14.68 11.94
N PHE A 141 -23.25 13.48 11.37
CA PHE A 141 -23.07 13.25 9.93
C PHE A 141 -24.22 13.85 9.14
N GLU A 142 -25.46 13.54 9.52
CA GLU A 142 -26.68 14.00 8.85
C GLU A 142 -26.78 15.53 8.80
N THR A 143 -26.49 16.19 9.92
CA THR A 143 -26.60 17.65 10.03
C THR A 143 -25.41 18.36 9.42
N ALA A 144 -24.18 17.86 9.59
CA ALA A 144 -22.99 18.53 9.08
C ALA A 144 -22.82 18.29 7.58
N ASN A 145 -22.93 17.04 7.11
CA ASN A 145 -22.64 16.69 5.72
C ASN A 145 -23.71 17.18 4.73
N SER A 146 -24.92 17.52 5.21
CA SER A 146 -25.96 18.19 4.41
C SER A 146 -25.69 19.68 4.18
N LYS A 147 -24.76 20.30 4.91
CA LYS A 147 -24.39 21.72 4.70
C LYS A 147 -23.65 21.92 3.38
N GLY A 148 -22.81 20.97 2.98
CA GLY A 148 -21.99 21.09 1.77
C GLY A 148 -21.00 22.24 1.90
N ASP A 149 -20.22 22.23 2.98
CA ASP A 149 -19.16 23.19 3.25
C ASP A 149 -17.85 22.46 3.62
N ARG A 150 -16.82 23.22 4.03
CA ARG A 150 -15.52 22.66 4.41
C ARG A 150 -15.57 21.70 5.62
N PHE A 151 -16.63 21.74 6.42
CA PHE A 151 -16.78 20.95 7.65
C PHE A 151 -17.72 19.75 7.47
N GLY A 152 -18.55 19.74 6.43
CA GLY A 152 -19.34 18.57 6.05
C GLY A 152 -19.80 18.63 4.60
N ASN A 153 -19.45 17.58 3.84
CA ASN A 153 -19.76 17.45 2.41
C ASN A 153 -19.61 15.98 1.95
N CYS A 154 -20.10 15.68 0.75
CA CYS A 154 -19.96 14.41 0.04
C CYS A 154 -18.91 14.50 -1.08
N GLY A 155 -17.81 15.21 -0.82
CA GLY A 155 -16.77 15.49 -1.80
C GLY A 155 -16.95 16.82 -2.52
N MET A 156 -16.20 16.99 -3.60
CA MET A 156 -16.10 18.25 -4.34
C MET A 156 -16.46 18.06 -5.81
N LYS A 157 -17.12 19.06 -6.39
CA LYS A 157 -17.35 19.18 -7.83
C LYS A 157 -16.71 20.47 -8.32
N GLY A 158 -15.53 20.36 -8.90
CA GLY A 158 -14.65 21.52 -9.15
C GLY A 158 -14.21 22.13 -7.82
N ALA A 159 -14.41 23.44 -7.66
CA ALA A 159 -14.08 24.15 -6.42
C ALA A 159 -15.20 24.14 -5.35
N ASN A 160 -16.37 23.57 -5.66
CA ASN A 160 -17.54 23.64 -4.78
C ASN A 160 -17.74 22.34 -3.99
N PHE A 161 -18.06 22.48 -2.71
CA PHE A 161 -18.45 21.35 -1.86
C PHE A 161 -19.85 20.84 -2.23
N VAL A 162 -19.99 19.52 -2.29
CA VAL A 162 -21.25 18.85 -2.62
C VAL A 162 -21.99 18.53 -1.33
N LYS A 163 -23.24 18.98 -1.20
CA LYS A 163 -24.13 18.59 -0.10
C LYS A 163 -24.44 17.09 -0.19
N CYS A 164 -24.38 16.39 0.94
CA CYS A 164 -24.88 15.02 1.00
C CYS A 164 -26.41 14.99 1.00
N SER A 165 -26.98 14.01 0.31
CA SER A 165 -28.36 13.58 0.57
C SER A 165 -28.44 12.92 1.95
N GLN A 166 -29.64 12.80 2.51
CA GLN A 166 -29.84 12.12 3.80
C GLN A 166 -29.30 10.69 3.77
N ALA A 167 -29.57 9.94 2.69
CA ALA A 167 -29.12 8.55 2.52
C ALA A 167 -27.59 8.41 2.45
N ASN A 168 -26.89 9.45 1.97
CA ASN A 168 -25.43 9.43 1.80
C ASN A 168 -24.69 10.20 2.91
N SER A 169 -25.41 10.66 3.93
CA SER A 169 -24.83 11.48 5.01
C SER A 169 -23.66 10.79 5.72
N LEU A 170 -23.69 9.46 5.83
CA LEU A 170 -22.64 8.64 6.43
C LEU A 170 -21.43 8.36 5.52
N CYS A 171 -21.54 8.69 4.22
CA CYS A 171 -20.45 8.53 3.23
C CYS A 171 -19.72 9.86 2.94
N GLY A 172 -20.10 10.93 3.62
CA GLY A 172 -19.42 12.23 3.53
C GLY A 172 -18.21 12.30 4.45
N LYS A 173 -17.86 13.52 4.85
CA LYS A 173 -16.78 13.75 5.82
C LYS A 173 -17.05 13.01 7.14
N ILE A 174 -16.04 12.35 7.69
CA ILE A 174 -16.13 11.61 8.96
C ILE A 174 -16.28 12.55 10.16
N HIS A 175 -17.12 12.16 11.11
CA HIS A 175 -17.33 12.85 12.39
C HIS A 175 -17.02 11.89 13.54
N CYS A 176 -16.08 12.28 14.39
CA CYS A 176 -15.56 11.46 15.48
C CYS A 176 -15.83 12.10 16.84
N THR A 177 -15.82 11.28 17.89
CA THR A 177 -15.93 11.65 19.30
C THR A 177 -14.74 11.11 20.08
N SER A 178 -14.51 11.65 21.28
CA SER A 178 -13.38 11.36 22.18
C SER A 178 -12.07 12.02 21.72
N PHE A 179 -11.65 13.05 22.46
CA PHE A 179 -10.39 13.76 22.27
C PHE A 179 -9.61 13.69 23.58
N LYS A 180 -8.33 13.32 23.54
CA LYS A 180 -7.39 13.89 24.52
C LYS A 180 -7.24 15.35 24.13
N GLN A 181 -7.42 16.25 25.10
CA GLN A 181 -7.45 17.71 24.89
C GLN A 181 -6.10 18.30 24.45
N GLU A 182 -5.08 17.46 24.24
CA GLU A 182 -3.70 17.81 23.88
C GLU A 182 -3.44 17.87 22.36
N ASN A 183 -4.42 17.53 21.51
CA ASN A 183 -4.27 17.46 20.04
C ASN A 183 -5.12 18.50 19.27
N LEU A 184 -5.58 19.56 19.93
CA LEU A 184 -6.23 20.74 19.34
C LEU A 184 -5.26 21.92 19.30
#